data_AF-A0A3E0DS09-F1
#
_entry.id   AF-A0A3E0DS09-F1
#
_cell.length_a   1.000
_cell.length_b   1.000
_cell.length_c   1.000
_cell.angle_alpha   90.00
_cell.angle_beta   90.00
_cell.angle_gamma   90.00
#
_symmetry.space_group_name_H-M   'P 1'
#
loop_
_entity.id
_entity.type
_entity.pdbx_description
1 polymer ?
#
loop_
_entity_poly.entity_id
_entity_poly.type
_entity_poly.pdbx_seq_one_letter_code
_entity_poly.pdbx_strand_id
1 'polypeptide(L)'
;MRQMMSLGGFVFSLSEGTPYEGLQRTSDGGWVAVACYGQKPMSQNTGQQLENITVTGSWFQGHGIANLNDLRALQNHRALLGLAYSYGSHFN
;
A
#
# COMPACT_ATOMS: atom_id res chain seq x y z
N MET A 1 14.33 13.52 3.76
CA MET A 1 13.16 13.48 2.86
C MET A 1 11.91 13.44 3.72
N ARG A 2 11.03 14.45 3.63
CA ARG A 2 9.81 14.53 4.45
C ARG A 2 8.65 13.94 3.65
N GLN A 3 8.68 12.64 3.43
CA GLN A 3 7.56 11.95 2.78
C GLN A 3 6.46 11.79 3.84
N MET A 4 5.30 12.40 3.59
CA MET A 4 4.10 12.18 4.41
C MET A 4 3.11 11.42 3.55
N MET A 5 2.51 10.40 4.15
CA MET A 5 1.48 9.58 3.53
C MET A 5 0.25 9.62 4.44
N SER A 6 -0.93 9.71 3.87
CA SER A 6 -2.18 9.67 4.62
C SER A 6 -3.07 8.54 4.11
N LEU A 7 -3.59 7.74 5.03
CA LEU A 7 -4.55 6.68 4.76
C LEU A 7 -5.86 6.99 5.48
N GLY A 8 -6.90 7.35 4.75
CA GLY A 8 -8.23 7.58 5.34
C GLY A 8 -8.25 8.61 6.47
N GLY A 9 -7.32 9.59 6.45
CA GLY A 9 -7.15 10.59 7.50
C GLY A 9 -6.05 10.28 8.52
N PHE A 10 -5.59 9.02 8.65
CA PHE A 10 -4.41 8.69 9.45
C PHE A 10 -3.15 9.16 8.73
N VAL A 11 -2.31 9.95 9.40
CA VAL A 11 -1.08 10.50 8.81
C VAL A 11 0.12 9.70 9.29
N PHE A 12 0.89 9.15 8.35
CA PHE A 12 2.21 8.62 8.61
C PHE A 12 3.25 9.73 8.45
N SER A 13 3.87 10.14 9.56
CA SER A 13 4.93 11.14 9.54
C SER A 13 5.83 11.08 10.77
N LEU A 14 7.05 11.60 10.62
CA LEU A 14 7.97 11.77 11.75
C LEU A 14 7.45 12.80 12.78
N SER A 15 6.73 13.84 12.35
CA SER A 15 6.23 14.88 13.25
C SER A 15 5.07 14.42 14.12
N GLU A 16 4.21 13.55 13.59
CA GLU A 16 3.08 12.95 14.33
C GLU A 16 3.50 11.69 15.11
N GLY A 17 4.79 11.33 15.12
CA GLY A 17 5.28 10.14 15.84
C GLY A 17 4.86 8.81 15.23
N THR A 18 4.44 8.81 13.96
CA THR A 18 3.97 7.64 13.19
C THR A 18 4.80 7.41 11.92
N PRO A 19 6.15 7.44 11.98
CA PRO A 19 6.94 7.20 10.79
C PRO A 19 6.75 5.78 10.27
N TYR A 20 6.72 5.63 8.94
CA TYR A 20 6.96 4.33 8.31
C TYR A 20 8.44 4.22 7.92
N GLU A 21 8.98 3.03 8.03
CA GLU A 21 10.37 2.70 7.69
C GLU A 21 10.47 2.10 6.29
N GLY A 22 9.45 1.35 5.87
CA GLY A 22 9.37 0.70 4.58
C GLY A 22 8.04 0.94 3.89
N LEU A 23 8.11 1.15 2.58
CA LEU A 23 6.96 1.17 1.68
C LEU A 23 7.29 0.27 0.48
N GLN A 24 6.59 -0.85 0.39
CA GLN A 24 6.69 -1.76 -0.74
C GLN A 24 5.41 -1.73 -1.54
N ARG A 25 5.54 -1.57 -2.86
CA ARG A 25 4.44 -1.73 -3.82
C ARG A 25 4.70 -2.97 -4.66
N THR A 26 3.70 -3.81 -4.81
CA THR A 26 3.79 -5.01 -5.61
C THR A 26 2.63 -5.04 -6.59
N SER A 27 2.97 -4.93 -7.87
CA SER A 27 2.06 -5.00 -9.01
C SER A 27 2.42 -6.19 -9.88
N ASP A 28 1.41 -6.85 -10.43
CA ASP A 28 1.58 -7.85 -11.46
C ASP A 28 1.48 -7.21 -12.86
N GLY A 29 2.20 -7.76 -13.84
CA GLY A 29 2.12 -7.35 -15.24
C GLY A 29 0.93 -7.93 -16.00
N GLY A 30 0.19 -8.87 -15.39
CA GLY A 30 -1.03 -9.45 -15.96
C GLY A 30 -0.79 -10.57 -16.98
N TRP A 31 0.46 -10.98 -17.19
CA TRP A 31 0.82 -12.01 -18.15
C TRP A 31 0.67 -13.40 -17.54
N VAL A 32 -0.23 -14.18 -18.13
CA VAL A 32 -0.49 -15.56 -17.72
C VAL A 32 -0.24 -16.52 -18.87
N ALA A 33 0.24 -17.72 -18.54
CA ALA A 33 0.39 -18.80 -19.51
C ALA A 33 -0.94 -19.55 -19.65
N VAL A 34 -1.55 -19.46 -20.83
CA VAL A 34 -2.77 -20.18 -21.18
C VAL A 34 -2.39 -21.48 -21.89
N ALA A 35 -2.87 -22.62 -21.36
CA ALA A 35 -2.59 -23.92 -21.95
C ALA A 35 -3.40 -24.11 -23.25
N CYS A 36 -2.72 -24.50 -24.32
CA CYS A 36 -3.33 -24.88 -25.60
C CYS A 36 -3.11 -26.37 -25.83
N TYR A 37 -4.15 -27.13 -26.18
CA TYR A 37 -4.03 -28.57 -26.39
C TYR A 37 -3.10 -28.88 -27.57
N GLY A 38 -2.07 -29.69 -27.32
CA GLY A 38 -1.09 -30.10 -28.34
C GLY A 38 -0.09 -29.02 -28.75
N GLN A 39 -0.01 -27.89 -28.04
CA GLN A 39 0.89 -26.78 -28.37
C GLN A 39 1.62 -26.22 -27.13
N LYS A 40 2.66 -25.42 -27.35
CA LYS A 40 3.32 -24.67 -26.27
C LYS A 40 2.31 -23.68 -25.67
N PRO A 41 2.26 -23.53 -24.33
CA PRO A 41 1.41 -22.53 -23.69
C PRO A 41 1.63 -21.13 -24.27
N MET A 42 0.54 -20.41 -24.50
CA MET A 42 0.56 -19.05 -25.04
C MET A 42 0.58 -18.05 -23.89
N SER A 43 1.48 -17.07 -23.96
CA SER A 43 1.48 -15.95 -23.01
C SER A 43 0.39 -14.96 -23.42
N GLN A 44 -0.56 -14.69 -22.53
CA GLN A 44 -1.64 -13.74 -22.75
C GLN A 44 -1.69 -12.71 -21.62
N ASN A 45 -1.87 -11.44 -21.97
CA ASN A 45 -2.12 -10.40 -20.99
C ASN A 45 -3.62 -10.39 -20.65
N THR A 46 -3.95 -10.67 -19.40
CA THR A 46 -5.33 -10.72 -18.88
C THR A 46 -5.70 -9.47 -18.07
N GLY A 47 -4.83 -8.47 -18.06
CA GLY A 47 -4.98 -7.25 -17.27
C GLY A 47 -4.20 -7.31 -15.97
N GLN A 48 -3.86 -6.13 -15.45
CA GLN A 48 -3.15 -5.98 -14.20
C GLN A 48 -4.03 -6.41 -13.01
N GLN A 49 -3.49 -7.29 -12.17
CA GLN A 49 -4.13 -7.66 -10.90
C GLN A 49 -4.06 -6.52 -9.88
N LEU A 50 -4.73 -6.69 -8.74
CA LEU A 50 -4.69 -5.72 -7.64
C LEU A 50 -3.25 -5.44 -7.19
N GLU A 51 -2.89 -4.16 -7.19
CA GLU A 51 -1.64 -3.70 -6.58
C GLU A 51 -1.74 -3.84 -5.06
N ASN A 52 -0.72 -4.41 -4.45
CA ASN A 52 -0.58 -4.49 -3.00
C ASN A 52 0.41 -3.44 -2.52
N ILE A 53 0.03 -2.70 -1.48
CA ILE A 53 0.90 -1.73 -0.81
C ILE A 53 1.12 -2.20 0.62
N THR A 54 2.37 -2.51 0.95
CA THR A 54 2.79 -2.92 2.29
C THR A 54 3.57 -1.79 2.94
N VAL A 55 3.11 -1.37 4.11
CA VAL A 55 3.75 -0.33 4.93
C VAL A 55 4.31 -1.00 6.17
N THR A 56 5.59 -0.81 6.46
CA THR A 56 6.25 -1.34 7.65
C THR A 56 6.87 -0.21 8.47
N GLY A 57 6.87 -0.37 9.79
CA GLY A 57 7.49 0.58 10.71
C GLY A 57 7.33 0.14 12.16
N SER A 58 8.14 0.72 13.03
CA SER A 58 8.13 0.44 14.46
C SER A 58 7.81 1.71 15.25
N TRP A 59 6.84 1.61 16.16
CA TRP A 59 6.47 2.71 17.07
C TRP A 59 6.67 2.29 18.52
N PHE A 60 7.16 3.20 19.34
CA PHE A 60 7.55 2.89 20.72
C PHE A 60 6.48 3.27 21.74
N GLN A 61 6.45 2.53 22.85
CA GLN A 61 5.69 2.84 24.07
C GLN A 61 4.16 2.91 23.86
N GLY A 62 3.46 3.54 24.82
CA GLY A 62 1.99 3.66 24.82
C GLY A 62 1.42 4.43 23.62
N HIS A 63 2.17 5.40 23.07
CA HIS A 63 1.77 6.13 21.86
C HIS A 63 1.69 5.19 20.64
N GLY A 64 2.61 4.24 20.50
CA GLY A 64 2.57 3.26 19.42
C GLY A 64 1.32 2.37 19.46
N ILE A 65 0.89 1.96 20.66
CA ILE A 65 -0.32 1.15 20.84
C ILE A 65 -1.58 1.96 20.48
N ALA A 66 -1.65 3.24 20.87
CA ALA A 66 -2.76 4.12 20.51
C ALA A 66 -2.87 4.26 18.97
N ASN A 67 -1.77 4.56 18.30
CA ASN A 67 -1.72 4.68 16.84
C ASN A 67 -2.10 3.36 16.13
N LEU A 68 -1.70 2.21 16.69
CA LEU A 68 -2.10 0.90 16.17
C LEU A 68 -3.60 0.65 16.33
N ASN A 69 -4.20 1.11 17.44
CA ASN A 69 -5.64 1.00 17.65
C ASN A 69 -6.43 1.88 16.67
N ASP A 70 -5.94 3.07 16.35
CA ASP A 70 -6.56 3.95 15.34
C ASP A 70 -6.53 3.30 13.95
N LEU A 71 -5.40 2.69 13.56
CA LEU A 71 -5.32 1.93 12.31
C LEU A 71 -6.28 0.73 12.29
N ARG A 72 -6.40 0.01 13.41
CA ARG A 72 -7.35 -1.11 13.53
C ARG A 72 -8.80 -0.63 13.46
N ALA A 73 -9.11 0.53 14.03
CA ALA A 73 -10.43 1.14 13.94
C ALA A 73 -10.76 1.49 12.47
N LEU A 74 -9.81 2.07 11.74
CA LEU A 74 -9.95 2.33 10.30
C LEU A 74 -10.20 1.05 9.49
N GLN A 75 -9.45 -0.03 9.78
CA GLN A 75 -9.65 -1.32 9.13
C GLN A 75 -11.04 -1.91 9.44
N ASN A 76 -11.49 -1.80 10.70
CA ASN A 76 -12.79 -2.29 11.14
C ASN A 76 -13.96 -1.51 10.54
N HIS A 77 -13.74 -0.29 10.06
CA HIS A 77 -14.78 0.50 9.40
C HIS A 77 -15.24 -0.13 8.08
N ARG A 78 -14.42 -0.99 7.45
CA ARG A 78 -14.73 -1.72 6.20
C ARG A 78 -15.21 -0.81 5.06
N ALA A 79 -14.67 0.41 5.00
CA ALA A 79 -14.91 1.36 3.93
C ALA A 79 -13.69 1.44 2.99
N LEU A 80 -13.90 1.95 1.78
CA LEU A 80 -12.80 2.30 0.89
C LEU A 80 -12.01 3.47 1.50
N LEU A 81 -10.71 3.28 1.69
CA LEU A 81 -9.82 4.31 2.23
C LEU A 81 -8.95 4.89 1.12
N GLY A 82 -8.94 6.21 1.01
CA GLY A 82 -8.03 6.91 0.10
C GLY A 82 -6.61 6.92 0.65
N LEU A 83 -5.63 6.65 -0.21
CA LEU A 83 -4.21 6.78 0.09
C LEU A 83 -3.65 8.00 -0.63
N ALA A 84 -3.21 9.00 0.13
CA ALA A 84 -2.63 10.22 -0.39
C ALA A 84 -1.15 10.33 -0.02
N TYR A 85 -0.36 10.86 -0.96
CA TYR A 85 1.07 11.14 -0.75
C TYR A 85 1.27 12.64 -0.86
N SER A 86 1.99 13.24 0.09
CA SER A 86 2.34 14.67 0.02
C SER A 86 3.63 14.92 -0.75
N TYR A 87 4.05 13.98 -1.62
CA TYR A 87 5.25 14.17 -2.43
C TYR A 87 5.00 15.24 -3.49
N GLY A 88 5.98 16.12 -3.72
CA GLY A 88 5.90 17.19 -4.71
C GLY A 88 5.43 16.65 -6.06
N SER A 89 4.35 17.23 -6.57
CA SER A 89 3.74 16.91 -7.86
C SER A 89 4.77 16.98 -8.98
N HIS A 90 5.24 15.83 -9.46
CA HIS A 90 5.87 15.68 -10.76
C HIS A 90 5.21 14.50 -11.46
N PHE A 91 3.97 14.72 -11.90
CA PHE A 91 3.44 14.04 -13.08
C PHE A 91 3.75 14.95 -14.26
N ASN A 92 4.63 14.51 -15.15
CA ASN A 92 4.77 15.00 -16.51
C ASN A 92 4.58 13.79 -17.42
#